data_AF-A0A7R8UCZ4-F1
#
_entry.id   AF-A0A7R8UCZ4-F1
#
_cell.length_a   1.000
_cell.length_b   1.000
_cell.length_c   1.000
_cell.angle_alpha   90.00
_cell.angle_beta   90.00
_cell.angle_gamma   90.00
#
_symmetry.space_group_name_H-M   'P 1'
#
loop_
_entity.id
_entity.type
_entity.pdbx_description
1 polymer ?
#
loop_
_entity_poly.entity_id
_entity_poly.type
_entity_poly.pdbx_seq_one_letter_code
_entity_poly.pdbx_strand_id
1 'polypeptide(L)'
;MKLLVSLAFFSICVTRSDSGLPFHRPVSDSEYPGLYDATDKVVILTARNIEEVVPNKNYATLLQFYNSFCGHCRRFAPKYKQLGANLHAWRDVVQVAALDCSTDENNDVCRKYEIMGYPSLRYFGPHYVVGEKSLGDPIQSQDLDVIADVVARNIMLQAPQEPQWPNFANLEDDNPQNLFKNEPDTLKYAIIIFEPENSTVGAQTILNFHQVKAVKIRRTTNAEVAKKMGIETFNTIKILQRSSDSMSISLPNASSSTVKIAIDKFLQDKHLVEGQNDTNKSTKTSVDDHGTLADILKQPRHTIYQADMEHALRYTIFHEIPAKATISGEKLLAVQRYLAVLSRYNPLGENGRRFVDEMKNFAYSQNESLDGKKFQETALEYEKSLGPIFSSSKWIGCIASKPGYRGYTCGLWTLFHSMTVQAAEDETATDPLEVLQAMHGYIKNFFGCTDCAAHFQSMAARLKMWNVTSKDDAVLWLWNAHNQVNKRLAGDPTEDPAFPKIQFPSINSCPACRHEHSTKHSNDIDWDKVEVLQFLKNIHNPQNISRYGVDDESVLPETPAKMRSKRMIGSVFSDMDMRMGIFLYIFCVGMMFVAVKLFLRKGYRKKPYMHGMLGKV
;
A
#
# COMPACT_ATOMS: atom_id res chain seq x y z
N MET A 1 -40.33 58.37 40.34
CA MET A 1 -41.23 57.47 39.59
C MET A 1 -40.36 56.36 38.99
N LYS A 2 -39.92 55.38 39.80
CA LYS A 2 -40.42 53.99 39.82
C LYS A 2 -40.80 53.46 38.43
N LEU A 3 -39.94 52.61 37.86
CA LEU A 3 -40.35 51.30 37.33
C LEU A 3 -39.16 50.32 37.46
N LEU A 4 -39.41 49.23 38.18
CA LEU A 4 -38.54 48.06 38.41
C LEU A 4 -38.74 47.05 37.28
N VAL A 5 -37.69 46.28 36.93
CA VAL A 5 -37.61 44.79 36.94
C VAL A 5 -36.11 44.45 36.83
N SER A 6 -35.41 44.16 37.94
CA SER A 6 -35.12 42.83 38.51
C SER A 6 -34.22 41.92 37.64
N LEU A 7 -32.94 41.85 38.00
CA LEU A 7 -32.05 40.73 37.65
C LEU A 7 -31.29 40.34 38.93
N ALA A 8 -31.74 39.24 39.53
CA ALA A 8 -31.11 38.61 40.67
C ALA A 8 -29.96 37.71 40.19
N PHE A 9 -28.83 37.82 40.89
CA PHE A 9 -27.67 36.97 40.77
C PHE A 9 -28.03 35.51 41.13
N PHE A 10 -27.74 34.58 40.23
CA PHE A 10 -27.49 33.19 40.57
C PHE A 10 -26.05 32.85 40.19
N SER A 11 -25.22 32.70 41.22
CA SER A 11 -23.91 32.07 41.13
C SER A 11 -24.14 30.56 40.97
N ILE A 12 -23.75 29.99 39.83
CA ILE A 12 -23.57 28.55 39.70
C ILE A 12 -22.11 28.33 39.27
N CYS A 13 -21.35 27.83 40.22
CA CYS A 13 -20.06 27.23 39.99
C CYS A 13 -20.29 25.96 39.15
N VAL A 14 -19.95 25.99 37.86
CA VAL A 14 -19.83 24.77 37.06
C VAL A 14 -18.34 24.53 36.83
N THR A 15 -17.84 23.55 37.56
CA THR A 15 -16.58 22.87 37.33
C THR A 15 -16.48 22.47 35.86
N ARG A 16 -15.51 23.04 35.15
CA ARG A 16 -15.17 22.63 33.79
C ARG A 16 -14.49 21.26 33.89
N SER A 17 -15.26 20.21 33.69
CA SER A 17 -14.74 18.87 33.43
C SER A 17 -13.96 18.92 32.12
N ASP A 18 -12.63 18.88 32.24
CA ASP A 18 -11.74 18.50 31.15
C ASP A 18 -12.01 17.05 30.76
N SER A 19 -12.78 16.86 29.70
CA SER A 19 -12.87 15.59 28.98
C SER A 19 -13.29 15.87 27.53
N GLY A 20 -12.55 16.73 26.85
CA GLY A 20 -12.54 16.82 25.40
C GLY A 20 -11.55 15.79 24.85
N LEU A 21 -11.94 14.52 24.88
CA LEU A 21 -11.23 13.46 24.16
C LEU A 21 -11.10 13.85 22.69
N PRO A 22 -9.93 13.66 22.05
CA PRO A 22 -9.81 13.84 20.62
C PRO A 22 -10.81 12.92 19.93
N PHE A 23 -11.50 13.45 18.92
CA PHE A 23 -12.41 12.73 18.05
C PHE A 23 -11.62 11.62 17.33
N HIS A 24 -11.46 10.48 17.98
CA HIS A 24 -11.11 9.24 17.32
C HIS A 24 -12.28 8.91 16.40
N ARG A 25 -12.14 9.23 15.11
CA ARG A 25 -12.93 8.55 14.09
C ARG A 25 -12.66 7.05 14.30
N PRO A 26 -13.70 6.20 14.44
CA PRO A 26 -13.50 4.78 14.37
C PRO A 26 -12.96 4.50 12.96
N VAL A 27 -11.72 4.03 12.87
CA VAL A 27 -11.16 3.47 11.65
C VAL A 27 -11.88 2.15 11.43
N SER A 28 -13.03 2.21 10.76
CA SER A 28 -13.72 1.03 10.23
C SER A 28 -12.80 0.34 9.22
N ASP A 29 -12.76 -0.99 9.26
CA ASP A 29 -12.25 -1.95 8.27
C ASP A 29 -11.33 -1.40 7.18
N SER A 30 -10.07 -1.85 7.18
CA SER A 30 -9.03 -1.53 6.19
C SER A 30 -9.60 -1.15 4.81
N GLU A 31 -9.37 0.10 4.39
CA GLU A 31 -9.93 0.71 3.17
C GLU A 31 -9.57 -0.04 1.88
N TYR A 32 -8.66 -1.02 1.94
CA TYR A 32 -8.33 -1.96 0.87
C TYR A 32 -8.18 -3.38 1.45
N PRO A 33 -8.95 -4.37 0.97
CA PRO A 33 -8.73 -5.75 1.41
C PRO A 33 -7.43 -6.29 0.83
N GLY A 34 -6.71 -7.09 1.63
CA GLY A 34 -5.41 -7.64 1.27
C GLY A 34 -5.48 -8.71 0.17
N LEU A 35 -4.35 -9.39 -0.09
CA LEU A 35 -4.26 -10.46 -1.11
C LEU A 35 -4.83 -11.82 -0.63
N TYR A 36 -5.18 -11.92 0.65
CA TYR A 36 -5.68 -13.12 1.31
C TYR A 36 -7.03 -12.86 1.98
N ASP A 37 -7.88 -13.88 2.03
CA ASP A 37 -9.19 -13.84 2.65
C ASP A 37 -9.44 -15.06 3.56
N ALA A 38 -10.56 -15.05 4.28
CA ALA A 38 -10.89 -16.09 5.26
C ALA A 38 -11.10 -17.50 4.68
N THR A 39 -11.22 -17.65 3.36
CA THR A 39 -11.33 -18.96 2.69
C THR A 39 -9.97 -19.59 2.44
N ASP A 40 -8.90 -18.81 2.47
CA ASP A 40 -7.53 -19.31 2.33
C ASP A 40 -7.10 -20.07 3.59
N LYS A 41 -6.30 -21.13 3.43
CA LYS A 41 -5.63 -21.82 4.55
C LYS A 41 -4.39 -21.04 5.02
N VAL A 42 -4.55 -19.73 5.20
CA VAL A 42 -3.52 -18.76 5.59
C VAL A 42 -4.10 -17.84 6.65
N VAL A 43 -3.46 -17.77 7.82
CA VAL A 43 -3.88 -16.89 8.92
C VAL A 43 -3.55 -15.44 8.58
N ILE A 44 -4.55 -14.56 8.56
CA ILE A 44 -4.36 -13.14 8.27
C ILE A 44 -3.95 -12.42 9.57
N LEU A 45 -2.73 -11.86 9.56
CA LEU A 45 -2.18 -11.10 10.67
C LEU A 45 -2.24 -9.59 10.41
N THR A 46 -2.35 -8.85 11.51
CA THR A 46 -2.39 -7.39 11.62
C THR A 46 -1.59 -6.97 12.84
N ALA A 47 -1.33 -5.67 13.00
CA ALA A 47 -0.74 -5.13 14.21
C ALA A 47 -1.54 -5.43 15.48
N ARG A 48 -2.86 -5.66 15.35
CA ARG A 48 -3.73 -6.00 16.49
C ARG A 48 -3.56 -7.42 17.00
N ASN A 49 -3.21 -8.39 16.14
CA ASN A 49 -3.25 -9.81 16.52
C ASN A 49 -1.90 -10.55 16.43
N ILE A 50 -0.86 -9.96 15.83
CA ILE A 50 0.42 -10.66 15.64
C ILE A 50 1.06 -11.09 16.97
N GLU A 51 1.00 -10.23 18.00
CA GLU A 51 1.54 -10.51 19.34
C GLU A 51 0.78 -11.62 20.07
N GLU A 52 -0.44 -11.92 19.63
CA GLU A 52 -1.24 -13.02 20.18
C GLU A 52 -1.02 -14.33 19.43
N VAL A 53 -0.54 -14.29 18.18
CA VAL A 53 -0.45 -15.47 17.30
C VAL A 53 0.97 -16.01 17.16
N VAL A 54 2.00 -15.16 17.18
CA VAL A 54 3.39 -15.56 16.88
C VAL A 54 4.20 -15.86 18.14
N PRO A 55 4.25 -14.98 19.16
CA PRO A 55 5.11 -15.19 20.33
C PRO A 55 4.60 -16.29 21.27
N ASN A 56 5.55 -17.00 21.89
CA ASN A 56 5.32 -17.94 22.99
C ASN A 56 4.25 -19.01 22.69
N LYS A 57 4.29 -19.59 21.49
CA LYS A 57 3.40 -20.66 21.06
C LYS A 57 4.11 -22.00 21.01
N ASN A 58 3.37 -23.07 21.30
CA ASN A 58 3.86 -24.44 21.18
C ASN A 58 3.87 -24.98 19.73
N TYR A 59 3.65 -24.08 18.76
CA TYR A 59 3.71 -24.31 17.32
C TYR A 59 4.63 -23.26 16.69
N ALA A 60 5.20 -23.58 15.53
CA ALA A 60 5.96 -22.65 14.72
C ALA A 60 5.04 -21.79 13.82
N THR A 61 5.51 -20.66 13.32
CA THR A 61 4.79 -19.84 12.34
C THR A 61 5.65 -19.57 11.11
N LEU A 62 5.15 -19.91 9.92
CA LEU A 62 5.66 -19.43 8.64
C LEU A 62 4.88 -18.18 8.25
N LEU A 63 5.51 -17.00 8.33
CA LEU A 63 4.87 -15.72 8.06
C LEU A 63 5.39 -15.08 6.78
N GLN A 64 4.48 -14.72 5.88
CA GLN A 64 4.76 -13.82 4.77
C GLN A 64 4.43 -12.38 5.12
N PHE A 65 5.41 -11.50 5.02
CA PHE A 65 5.22 -10.06 4.94
C PHE A 65 5.10 -9.65 3.47
N TYR A 66 4.00 -9.00 3.09
CA TYR A 66 3.75 -8.60 1.70
C TYR A 66 3.25 -7.16 1.63
N ASN A 67 3.11 -6.64 0.42
CA ASN A 67 2.47 -5.35 0.16
C ASN A 67 1.45 -5.54 -0.98
N SER A 68 0.20 -5.16 -0.75
CA SER A 68 -0.89 -5.37 -1.71
C SER A 68 -0.67 -4.65 -3.06
N PHE A 69 0.07 -3.55 -3.09
CA PHE A 69 0.40 -2.82 -4.33
C PHE A 69 1.62 -3.38 -5.07
N CYS A 70 2.33 -4.35 -4.49
CA CYS A 70 3.52 -4.96 -5.07
C CYS A 70 3.16 -6.02 -6.12
N GLY A 71 3.54 -5.79 -7.39
CA GLY A 71 3.31 -6.76 -8.47
C GLY A 71 3.95 -8.13 -8.21
N HIS A 72 5.12 -8.17 -7.57
CA HIS A 72 5.78 -9.43 -7.20
C HIS A 72 5.00 -10.20 -6.12
N CYS A 73 4.50 -9.51 -5.09
CA CYS A 73 3.65 -10.12 -4.06
C CYS A 73 2.40 -10.74 -4.67
N ARG A 74 1.79 -10.05 -5.64
CA ARG A 74 0.58 -10.50 -6.32
C ARG A 74 0.79 -11.73 -7.18
N ARG A 75 1.93 -11.84 -7.87
CA ARG A 75 2.31 -13.07 -8.57
C ARG A 75 2.57 -14.23 -7.61
N PHE A 76 3.08 -13.93 -6.42
CA PHE A 76 3.42 -14.95 -5.44
C PHE A 76 2.21 -15.39 -4.59
N ALA A 77 1.20 -14.54 -4.38
CA ALA A 77 0.06 -14.84 -3.52
C ALA A 77 -0.69 -16.13 -3.90
N PRO A 78 -1.00 -16.44 -5.18
CA PRO A 78 -1.61 -17.73 -5.54
C PRO A 78 -0.76 -18.94 -5.14
N LYS A 79 0.56 -18.85 -5.28
CA LYS A 79 1.48 -19.91 -4.86
C LYS A 79 1.51 -20.05 -3.33
N TYR A 80 1.49 -18.95 -2.60
CA TYR A 80 1.48 -18.97 -1.15
C TYR A 80 0.15 -19.51 -0.58
N LYS A 81 -0.99 -19.22 -1.23
CA LYS A 81 -2.29 -19.87 -0.93
C LYS A 81 -2.22 -21.38 -1.14
N GLN A 82 -1.62 -21.83 -2.24
CA GLN A 82 -1.37 -23.25 -2.51
C GLN A 82 -0.46 -23.88 -1.44
N LEU A 83 0.58 -23.18 -1.01
CA LEU A 83 1.44 -23.63 0.08
C LEU A 83 0.65 -23.79 1.39
N GLY A 84 -0.17 -22.80 1.75
CA GLY A 84 -1.05 -22.89 2.92
C GLY A 84 -1.97 -24.11 2.87
N ALA A 85 -2.55 -24.40 1.70
CA ALA A 85 -3.35 -25.61 1.50
C ALA A 85 -2.53 -26.90 1.63
N ASN A 86 -1.32 -26.94 1.04
CA ASN A 86 -0.42 -28.10 1.10
C ASN A 86 0.03 -28.41 2.53
N LEU A 87 0.31 -27.37 3.33
CA LEU A 87 0.80 -27.48 4.69
C LEU A 87 -0.31 -27.48 5.75
N HIS A 88 -1.59 -27.42 5.35
CA HIS A 88 -2.72 -27.34 6.29
C HIS A 88 -2.80 -28.53 7.25
N ALA A 89 -2.36 -29.71 6.82
CA ALA A 89 -2.27 -30.89 7.69
C ALA A 89 -1.28 -30.69 8.84
N TRP A 90 -0.33 -29.75 8.73
CA TRP A 90 0.74 -29.48 9.69
C TRP A 90 0.35 -28.41 10.73
N ARG A 91 -0.88 -27.89 10.69
CA ARG A 91 -1.31 -26.65 11.37
C ARG A 91 -1.15 -26.60 12.90
N ASP A 92 -1.08 -27.73 13.57
CA ASP A 92 -0.80 -27.87 15.00
C ASP A 92 0.70 -27.89 15.33
N VAL A 93 1.55 -28.06 14.32
CA VAL A 93 3.02 -27.97 14.41
C VAL A 93 3.52 -26.65 13.82
N VAL A 94 2.96 -26.21 12.68
CA VAL A 94 3.29 -24.93 12.04
C VAL A 94 2.06 -24.25 11.43
N GLN A 95 1.84 -22.98 11.78
CA GLN A 95 0.82 -22.14 11.16
C GLN A 95 1.40 -21.36 9.97
N VAL A 96 0.67 -21.33 8.85
CA VAL A 96 1.00 -20.49 7.69
C VAL A 96 0.20 -19.19 7.79
N ALA A 97 0.88 -18.05 7.73
CA ALA A 97 0.31 -16.74 8.00
C ALA A 97 0.79 -15.67 7.03
N ALA A 98 0.01 -14.59 6.86
CA ALA A 98 0.38 -13.46 6.02
C ALA A 98 0.02 -12.11 6.68
N LEU A 99 0.87 -11.11 6.51
CA LEU A 99 0.69 -9.74 7.03
C LEU A 99 0.93 -8.72 5.92
N ASP A 100 -0.05 -7.84 5.70
CA ASP A 100 0.01 -6.78 4.68
C ASP A 100 0.65 -5.50 5.21
N CYS A 101 1.88 -5.23 4.78
CA CYS A 101 2.62 -4.01 5.13
C CYS A 101 2.20 -2.79 4.30
N SER A 102 1.17 -2.87 3.46
CA SER A 102 0.66 -1.71 2.72
C SER A 102 -0.31 -0.83 3.51
N THR A 103 -0.79 -1.30 4.65
CA THR A 103 -1.72 -0.54 5.51
C THR A 103 -0.98 0.27 6.56
N ASP A 104 -1.45 1.50 6.83
CA ASP A 104 -0.88 2.39 7.87
C ASP A 104 -0.67 1.69 9.22
N GLU A 105 -1.67 0.91 9.65
CA GLU A 105 -1.67 0.17 10.91
C GLU A 105 -0.49 -0.79 11.06
N ASN A 106 -0.03 -1.40 9.96
CA ASN A 106 0.97 -2.46 9.99
C ASN A 106 2.40 -1.94 9.83
N ASN A 107 2.59 -0.64 9.55
CA ASN A 107 3.91 -0.05 9.28
C ASN A 107 4.90 -0.28 10.44
N ASP A 108 4.46 -0.11 11.69
CA ASP A 108 5.31 -0.30 12.86
C ASP A 108 5.75 -1.75 13.04
N VAL A 109 4.85 -2.70 12.76
CA VAL A 109 5.18 -4.13 12.79
C VAL A 109 6.21 -4.46 11.71
N CYS A 110 5.98 -4.02 10.47
CA CYS A 110 6.89 -4.30 9.36
C CYS A 110 8.27 -3.68 9.57
N ARG A 111 8.35 -2.51 10.21
CA ARG A 111 9.61 -1.89 10.63
C ARG A 111 10.29 -2.65 11.76
N LYS A 112 9.53 -3.08 12.79
CA LYS A 112 10.02 -3.88 13.92
C LYS A 112 10.64 -5.20 13.47
N TYR A 113 10.07 -5.85 12.45
CA TYR A 113 10.62 -7.07 11.84
C TYR A 113 11.66 -6.82 10.74
N GLU A 114 12.10 -5.56 10.57
CA GLU A 114 13.06 -5.11 9.57
C GLU A 114 12.73 -5.60 8.15
N ILE A 115 11.46 -5.47 7.76
CA ILE A 115 11.01 -5.87 6.43
C ILE A 115 11.38 -4.78 5.42
N MET A 116 12.52 -4.99 4.77
CA MET A 116 13.11 -4.01 3.84
C MET A 116 12.60 -4.15 2.39
N GLY A 117 11.79 -5.17 2.10
CA GLY A 117 11.26 -5.44 0.76
C GLY A 117 10.22 -6.55 0.76
N TYR A 118 9.42 -6.59 -0.30
CA TYR A 118 8.26 -7.48 -0.38
C TYR A 118 8.27 -8.36 -1.64
N PRO A 119 7.83 -9.65 -1.53
CA PRO A 119 7.45 -10.33 -0.29
C PRO A 119 8.68 -10.81 0.49
N SER A 120 8.57 -10.91 1.81
CA SER A 120 9.57 -11.50 2.69
C SER A 120 8.96 -12.64 3.51
N LEU A 121 9.66 -13.77 3.60
CA LEU A 121 9.24 -14.93 4.41
C LEU A 121 10.11 -15.05 5.66
N ARG A 122 9.46 -15.24 6.81
CA ARG A 122 10.11 -15.50 8.11
C ARG A 122 9.54 -16.77 8.73
N TYR A 123 10.41 -17.60 9.27
CA TYR A 123 10.06 -18.73 10.11
C TYR A 123 10.29 -18.36 11.58
N PHE A 124 9.26 -18.56 12.40
CA PHE A 124 9.31 -18.40 13.84
C PHE A 124 9.14 -19.77 14.48
N GLY A 125 10.14 -20.24 15.22
CA GLY A 125 10.06 -21.52 15.94
C GLY A 125 9.04 -21.51 17.08
N PRO A 126 8.79 -22.67 17.72
CA PRO A 126 8.00 -22.73 18.93
C PRO A 126 8.69 -21.96 20.06
N HIS A 127 7.88 -21.47 21.00
CA HIS A 127 8.24 -20.63 22.13
C HIS A 127 9.07 -19.39 21.73
N TYR A 128 8.88 -18.91 20.50
CA TYR A 128 9.58 -17.75 19.99
C TYR A 128 9.34 -16.53 20.91
N VAL A 129 10.44 -15.89 21.31
CA VAL A 129 10.43 -14.71 22.18
C VAL A 129 10.77 -13.48 21.35
N VAL A 130 9.96 -12.44 21.49
CA VAL A 130 10.20 -11.13 20.89
C VAL A 130 11.41 -10.48 21.57
N GLY A 131 12.38 -10.04 20.77
CA GLY A 131 13.56 -9.30 21.24
C GLY A 131 14.12 -8.44 20.12
N GLU A 132 14.99 -7.48 20.45
CA GLU A 132 15.51 -6.48 19.49
C GLU A 132 16.17 -7.06 18.24
N LYS A 133 16.67 -8.30 18.30
CA LYS A 133 17.28 -9.02 17.16
C LYS A 133 16.53 -10.29 16.76
N SER A 134 15.40 -10.55 17.39
CA SER A 134 14.60 -11.76 17.16
C SER A 134 13.66 -11.48 15.98
N LEU A 135 14.14 -11.61 14.75
CA LEU A 135 13.38 -11.21 13.54
C LEU A 135 12.73 -12.39 12.80
N GLY A 136 12.87 -13.60 13.35
CA GLY A 136 12.56 -14.85 12.65
C GLY A 136 13.58 -15.19 11.58
N ASP A 137 13.69 -16.48 11.28
CA ASP A 137 14.66 -17.00 10.31
C ASP A 137 14.19 -16.70 8.88
N PRO A 138 14.98 -15.96 8.07
CA PRO A 138 14.55 -15.59 6.73
C PRO A 138 14.58 -16.79 5.78
N ILE A 139 13.54 -16.94 4.96
CA ILE A 139 13.50 -17.92 3.86
C ILE A 139 13.63 -17.19 2.53
N GLN A 140 14.73 -17.41 1.82
CA GLN A 140 15.10 -16.67 0.59
C GLN A 140 14.55 -17.30 -0.70
N SER A 141 13.66 -18.28 -0.60
CA SER A 141 13.06 -18.96 -1.76
C SER A 141 11.57 -18.64 -1.87
N GLN A 142 11.07 -18.62 -3.11
CA GLN A 142 9.64 -18.59 -3.45
C GLN A 142 9.17 -19.89 -4.12
N ASP A 143 10.07 -20.87 -4.21
CA ASP A 143 9.74 -22.22 -4.64
C ASP A 143 9.05 -22.97 -3.50
N LEU A 144 7.89 -23.57 -3.77
CA LEU A 144 7.04 -24.15 -2.73
C LEU A 144 7.67 -25.37 -2.08
N ASP A 145 8.36 -26.19 -2.86
CA ASP A 145 9.00 -27.41 -2.37
C ASP A 145 10.20 -27.03 -1.50
N VAL A 146 10.99 -26.04 -1.93
CA VAL A 146 12.11 -25.51 -1.11
C VAL A 146 11.61 -24.90 0.20
N ILE A 147 10.48 -24.15 0.18
CA ILE A 147 9.92 -23.60 1.42
C ILE A 147 9.47 -24.72 2.35
N ALA A 148 8.75 -25.73 1.84
CA ALA A 148 8.31 -26.88 2.62
C ALA A 148 9.49 -27.65 3.21
N ASP A 149 10.58 -27.82 2.46
CA ASP A 149 11.81 -28.46 2.92
C ASP A 149 12.47 -27.70 4.07
N VAL A 150 12.61 -26.37 3.94
CA VAL A 150 13.21 -25.53 4.99
C VAL A 150 12.36 -25.58 6.26
N VAL A 151 11.04 -25.48 6.14
CA VAL A 151 10.11 -25.55 7.28
C VAL A 151 10.17 -26.92 7.95
N ALA A 152 10.08 -28.01 7.18
CA ALA A 152 10.15 -29.37 7.73
C ALA A 152 11.49 -29.65 8.42
N ARG A 153 12.60 -29.13 7.87
CA ARG A 153 13.92 -29.25 8.48
C ARG A 153 13.99 -28.51 9.82
N ASN A 154 13.50 -27.27 9.88
CA ASN A 154 13.48 -26.49 11.13
C ASN A 154 12.61 -27.16 12.20
N ILE A 155 11.43 -27.65 11.82
CA ILE A 155 10.55 -28.42 12.72
C ILE A 155 11.28 -29.64 13.27
N MET A 156 11.92 -30.43 12.40
CA MET A 156 12.63 -31.64 12.80
C MET A 156 13.78 -31.35 13.79
N LEU A 157 14.49 -30.23 13.62
CA LEU A 157 15.55 -29.80 14.54
C LEU A 157 15.02 -29.38 15.91
N GLN A 158 13.81 -28.83 15.96
CA GLN A 158 13.17 -28.32 17.18
C GLN A 158 12.37 -29.39 17.92
N ALA A 159 11.87 -30.40 17.22
CA ALA A 159 11.00 -31.44 17.76
C ALA A 159 11.51 -32.18 19.02
N PRO A 160 12.82 -32.43 19.23
CA PRO A 160 13.29 -33.06 20.47
C PRO A 160 12.94 -32.27 21.75
N GLN A 161 12.65 -30.97 21.62
CA GLN A 161 12.25 -30.09 22.73
C GLN A 161 10.72 -29.90 22.82
N GLU A 162 9.95 -30.52 21.92
CA GLU A 162 8.49 -30.36 21.83
C GLU A 162 7.80 -31.73 21.98
N PRO A 163 7.51 -32.18 23.22
CA PRO A 163 6.93 -33.49 23.48
C PRO A 163 5.56 -33.73 22.81
N GLN A 164 4.83 -32.66 22.51
CA GLN A 164 3.53 -32.70 21.84
C GLN A 164 3.64 -32.86 20.32
N TRP A 165 4.83 -32.65 19.73
CA TRP A 165 5.03 -32.80 18.29
C TRP A 165 5.19 -34.27 17.88
N PRO A 166 4.95 -34.59 16.60
CA PRO A 166 5.21 -35.93 16.09
C PRO A 166 6.67 -36.36 16.30
N ASN A 167 6.90 -37.66 16.43
CA ASN A 167 8.27 -38.16 16.60
C ASN A 167 9.00 -38.26 15.26
N PHE A 168 10.00 -37.40 15.06
CA PHE A 168 10.86 -37.35 13.87
C PHE A 168 12.21 -38.07 14.02
N ALA A 169 12.50 -38.62 15.21
CA ALA A 169 13.77 -39.31 15.46
C ALA A 169 13.95 -40.49 14.51
N ASN A 170 15.20 -40.79 14.19
CA ASN A 170 15.55 -41.94 13.35
C ASN A 170 15.02 -43.24 13.99
N LEU A 171 14.44 -44.12 13.18
CA LEU A 171 14.09 -45.45 13.64
C LEU A 171 15.36 -46.32 13.68
N GLU A 172 15.76 -46.69 14.89
CA GLU A 172 16.90 -47.58 15.17
C GLU A 172 16.47 -49.01 15.56
N ASP A 173 15.21 -49.19 15.98
CA ASP A 173 14.66 -50.52 16.27
C ASP A 173 14.39 -51.28 14.98
N ASP A 174 14.95 -52.48 14.86
CA ASP A 174 14.84 -53.35 13.69
C ASP A 174 13.70 -54.38 13.78
N ASN A 175 12.93 -54.40 14.87
CA ASN A 175 11.80 -55.30 15.07
C ASN A 175 10.46 -54.63 14.71
N PRO A 176 9.78 -55.07 13.62
CA PRO A 176 8.49 -54.51 13.19
C PRO A 176 7.40 -54.52 14.26
N GLN A 177 7.39 -55.50 15.17
CA GLN A 177 6.34 -55.67 16.18
C GLN A 177 6.42 -54.63 17.28
N ASN A 178 7.61 -54.09 17.55
CA ASN A 178 7.81 -53.07 18.57
C ASN A 178 7.12 -51.74 18.19
N LEU A 179 6.86 -51.50 16.90
CA LEU A 179 6.15 -50.31 16.44
C LEU A 179 4.69 -50.23 16.91
N PHE A 180 4.08 -51.37 17.24
CA PHE A 180 2.70 -51.49 17.73
C PHE A 180 2.61 -51.76 19.23
N LYS A 181 3.74 -52.02 19.90
CA LYS A 181 3.78 -52.33 21.32
C LYS A 181 3.36 -51.10 22.13
N ASN A 182 2.42 -51.29 23.07
CA ASN A 182 1.84 -50.22 23.89
C ASN A 182 1.10 -49.13 23.10
N GLU A 183 0.77 -49.38 21.82
CA GLU A 183 -0.01 -48.46 20.99
C GLU A 183 -1.50 -48.82 21.02
N PRO A 184 -2.41 -47.83 20.94
CA PRO A 184 -3.85 -48.06 20.99
C PRO A 184 -4.33 -48.92 19.82
N ASP A 185 -5.44 -49.63 20.00
CA ASP A 185 -6.01 -50.50 18.96
C ASP A 185 -6.51 -49.74 17.74
N THR A 186 -6.66 -48.42 17.84
CA THR A 186 -6.93 -47.54 16.70
C THR A 186 -5.78 -47.55 15.70
N LEU A 187 -4.54 -47.76 16.13
CA LEU A 187 -3.38 -47.85 15.25
C LEU A 187 -3.40 -49.19 14.50
N LYS A 188 -3.67 -49.14 13.20
CA LYS A 188 -3.77 -50.31 12.32
C LYS A 188 -2.51 -50.53 11.49
N TYR A 189 -1.83 -49.46 11.10
CA TYR A 189 -0.70 -49.50 10.17
C TYR A 189 0.52 -48.73 10.69
N ALA A 190 1.71 -49.25 10.43
CA ALA A 190 2.95 -48.51 10.58
C ALA A 190 3.61 -48.35 9.20
N ILE A 191 3.96 -47.12 8.83
CA ILE A 191 4.60 -46.80 7.55
C ILE A 191 6.04 -46.38 7.80
N ILE A 192 6.99 -47.04 7.14
CA ILE A 192 8.41 -46.76 7.26
C ILE A 192 8.91 -46.15 5.96
N ILE A 193 9.54 -44.98 6.09
CA ILE A 193 10.21 -44.27 5.00
C ILE A 193 11.72 -44.39 5.19
N PHE A 194 12.41 -45.01 4.22
CA PHE A 194 13.87 -45.02 4.15
C PHE A 194 14.33 -43.88 3.24
N GLU A 195 15.18 -42.99 3.75
CA GLU A 195 15.59 -41.81 2.99
C GLU A 195 17.06 -41.41 3.26
N PRO A 196 17.68 -40.59 2.39
CA PRO A 196 19.01 -40.03 2.63
C PRO A 196 19.06 -39.08 3.84
N GLU A 197 20.22 -38.91 4.47
CA GLU A 197 20.39 -38.06 5.67
C GLU A 197 19.91 -36.62 5.52
N ASN A 198 20.10 -36.03 4.34
CA ASN A 198 19.72 -34.64 4.07
C ASN A 198 18.28 -34.47 3.54
N SER A 199 17.55 -35.58 3.39
CA SER A 199 16.17 -35.59 2.92
C SER A 199 15.18 -35.20 4.03
N THR A 200 14.13 -34.50 3.63
CA THR A 200 12.98 -34.10 4.47
C THR A 200 11.73 -34.92 4.15
N VAL A 201 11.77 -35.82 3.17
CA VAL A 201 10.60 -36.59 2.68
C VAL A 201 9.90 -37.33 3.81
N GLY A 202 10.64 -38.03 4.68
CA GLY A 202 10.10 -38.72 5.84
C GLY A 202 9.48 -37.77 6.86
N ALA A 203 10.12 -36.62 7.13
CA ALA A 203 9.60 -35.60 8.04
C ALA A 203 8.31 -34.96 7.51
N GLN A 204 8.27 -34.58 6.23
CA GLN A 204 7.06 -34.07 5.58
C GLN A 204 5.94 -35.10 5.57
N THR A 205 6.27 -36.37 5.35
CA THR A 205 5.30 -37.46 5.38
C THR A 205 4.70 -37.64 6.77
N ILE A 206 5.53 -37.61 7.82
CA ILE A 206 5.04 -37.60 9.21
C ILE A 206 4.09 -36.41 9.42
N LEU A 207 4.49 -35.20 9.03
CA LEU A 207 3.67 -34.00 9.18
C LEU A 207 2.35 -34.06 8.40
N ASN A 208 2.33 -34.65 7.21
CA ASN A 208 1.12 -34.80 6.39
C ASN A 208 0.07 -35.71 7.05
N PHE A 209 0.49 -36.71 7.83
CA PHE A 209 -0.39 -37.78 8.28
C PHE A 209 -0.45 -37.98 9.80
N HIS A 210 0.26 -37.19 10.61
CA HIS A 210 0.29 -37.37 12.06
C HIS A 210 -1.08 -37.25 12.74
N GLN A 211 -2.05 -36.58 12.13
CA GLN A 211 -3.43 -36.49 12.62
C GLN A 211 -4.25 -37.77 12.35
N VAL A 212 -3.78 -38.66 11.47
CA VAL A 212 -4.47 -39.91 11.12
C VAL A 212 -4.14 -40.99 12.15
N LYS A 213 -4.99 -41.12 13.18
CA LYS A 213 -4.80 -42.07 14.31
C LYS A 213 -4.67 -43.55 13.90
N ALA A 214 -5.12 -43.90 12.70
CA ALA A 214 -5.01 -45.26 12.16
C ALA A 214 -3.59 -45.63 11.71
N VAL A 215 -2.69 -44.65 11.58
CA VAL A 215 -1.36 -44.82 10.99
C VAL A 215 -0.29 -44.17 11.86
N LYS A 216 0.84 -44.87 12.00
CA LYS A 216 2.06 -44.34 12.60
C LYS A 216 3.16 -44.31 11.55
N ILE A 217 3.73 -43.14 11.29
CA ILE A 217 4.80 -43.00 10.30
C ILE A 217 6.13 -42.85 11.02
N ARG A 218 7.14 -43.58 10.55
CA ARG A 218 8.52 -43.50 11.03
C ARG A 218 9.46 -43.33 9.84
N ARG A 219 10.57 -42.63 10.08
CA ARG A 219 11.64 -42.45 9.11
C ARG A 219 12.90 -43.16 9.59
N THR A 220 13.71 -43.65 8.65
CA THR A 220 15.06 -44.12 8.93
C THR A 220 16.03 -43.65 7.84
N THR A 221 17.24 -43.27 8.22
CA THR A 221 18.40 -43.08 7.34
C THR A 221 19.38 -44.25 7.46
N ASN A 222 19.14 -45.16 8.41
CA ASN A 222 20.01 -46.29 8.69
C ASN A 222 19.70 -47.44 7.71
N ALA A 223 20.65 -47.71 6.81
CA ALA A 223 20.51 -48.75 5.79
C ALA A 223 20.39 -50.16 6.38
N GLU A 224 21.01 -50.44 7.54
CA GLU A 224 20.93 -51.75 8.18
C GLU A 224 19.52 -52.01 8.72
N VAL A 225 18.94 -51.01 9.39
CA VAL A 225 17.56 -51.07 9.89
C VAL A 225 16.57 -51.16 8.72
N ALA A 226 16.75 -50.34 7.68
CA ALA A 226 15.92 -50.37 6.48
C ALA A 226 15.92 -51.77 5.82
N LYS A 227 17.10 -52.37 5.68
CA LYS A 227 17.26 -53.72 5.11
C LYS A 227 16.54 -54.77 5.95
N LYS A 228 16.68 -54.72 7.29
CA LYS A 228 15.97 -55.64 8.21
C LYS A 228 14.45 -55.45 8.17
N MET A 229 13.98 -54.23 7.90
CA MET A 229 12.57 -53.92 7.67
C MET A 229 12.07 -54.29 6.26
N GLY A 230 12.93 -54.84 5.40
CA GLY A 230 12.59 -55.25 4.04
C GLY A 230 12.49 -54.07 3.05
N ILE A 231 13.31 -53.04 3.25
CA ILE A 231 13.42 -51.85 2.39
C ILE A 231 14.84 -51.78 1.83
N GLU A 232 14.98 -51.92 0.51
CA GLU A 232 16.29 -51.94 -0.15
C GLU A 232 16.65 -50.61 -0.83
N THR A 233 15.66 -49.78 -1.15
CA THR A 233 15.85 -48.54 -1.91
C THR A 233 15.08 -47.39 -1.28
N PHE A 234 15.56 -46.16 -1.50
CA PHE A 234 14.88 -44.94 -1.03
C PHE A 234 13.53 -44.69 -1.70
N ASN A 235 13.27 -45.37 -2.83
CA ASN A 235 12.01 -45.26 -3.57
C ASN A 235 10.95 -46.26 -3.10
N THR A 236 11.16 -46.93 -1.97
CA THR A 236 10.23 -47.94 -1.46
C THR A 236 9.64 -47.51 -0.13
N ILE A 237 8.30 -47.44 -0.08
CA ILE A 237 7.55 -47.27 1.17
C ILE A 237 7.19 -48.64 1.70
N LYS A 238 7.49 -48.92 2.98
CA LYS A 238 7.05 -50.14 3.65
C LYS A 238 5.83 -49.85 4.51
N ILE A 239 4.80 -50.66 4.37
CA ILE A 239 3.59 -50.61 5.19
C ILE A 239 3.47 -51.93 5.96
N LEU A 240 3.42 -51.82 7.27
CA LEU A 240 3.25 -52.93 8.20
C LEU A 240 1.83 -52.87 8.77
N GLN A 241 1.14 -54.00 8.83
CA GLN A 241 -0.17 -54.12 9.45
C GLN A 241 -0.01 -54.73 10.85
N ARG A 242 -0.87 -54.32 11.79
CA ARG A 242 -0.89 -54.89 13.16
C ARG A 242 -1.11 -56.41 13.20
N SER A 243 -1.70 -57.00 12.15
CA SER A 243 -1.87 -58.46 11.98
C SER A 243 -0.58 -59.21 11.60
N SER A 244 0.57 -58.51 11.50
CA SER A 244 1.85 -59.02 10.99
C SER A 244 1.97 -59.16 9.47
N ASP A 245 0.94 -58.75 8.72
CA ASP A 245 1.05 -58.63 7.26
C ASP A 245 1.88 -57.41 6.87
N SER A 246 2.55 -57.45 5.72
CA SER A 246 3.27 -56.29 5.20
C SER A 246 3.13 -56.15 3.69
N MET A 247 3.19 -54.92 3.20
CA MET A 247 3.23 -54.59 1.78
C MET A 247 4.28 -53.50 1.52
N SER A 248 4.75 -53.44 0.28
CA SER A 248 5.70 -52.41 -0.15
C SER A 248 5.14 -51.69 -1.38
N ILE A 249 5.32 -50.37 -1.42
CA ILE A 249 4.95 -49.54 -2.58
C ILE A 249 6.25 -49.01 -3.17
N SER A 250 6.55 -49.40 -4.42
CA SER A 250 7.68 -48.86 -5.17
C SER A 250 7.24 -47.61 -5.93
N LEU A 251 8.02 -46.55 -5.82
CA LEU A 251 7.77 -45.27 -6.46
C LEU A 251 8.76 -45.02 -7.60
N PRO A 252 8.34 -44.37 -8.69
CA PRO A 252 9.27 -43.96 -9.75
C PRO A 252 10.34 -42.99 -9.24
N ASN A 253 9.95 -42.10 -8.33
CA ASN A 253 10.79 -41.14 -7.61
C ASN A 253 10.14 -40.90 -6.24
N ALA A 254 10.91 -40.95 -5.15
CA ALA A 254 10.43 -40.64 -3.80
C ALA A 254 10.62 -39.16 -3.46
N SER A 255 9.75 -38.31 -4.00
CA SER A 255 9.56 -36.95 -3.49
C SER A 255 8.49 -36.94 -2.40
N SER A 256 8.46 -35.89 -1.58
CA SER A 256 7.40 -35.65 -0.59
C SER A 256 6.00 -35.75 -1.21
N SER A 257 5.80 -35.18 -2.40
CA SER A 257 4.52 -35.20 -3.12
C SER A 257 4.12 -36.59 -3.62
N THR A 258 5.04 -37.37 -4.18
CA THR A 258 4.72 -38.73 -4.67
C THR A 258 4.46 -39.68 -3.51
N VAL A 259 5.21 -39.58 -2.42
CA VAL A 259 4.99 -40.34 -1.18
C VAL A 259 3.63 -40.00 -0.58
N LYS A 260 3.28 -38.71 -0.50
CA LYS A 260 1.96 -38.28 -0.02
C LYS A 260 0.83 -38.88 -0.86
N ILE A 261 0.88 -38.77 -2.18
CA ILE A 261 -0.15 -39.32 -3.08
C ILE A 261 -0.30 -40.83 -2.91
N ALA A 262 0.81 -41.56 -2.77
CA ALA A 262 0.79 -43.00 -2.58
C ALA A 262 0.12 -43.41 -1.26
N ILE A 263 0.41 -42.69 -0.18
CA ILE A 263 -0.20 -42.94 1.13
C ILE A 263 -1.68 -42.52 1.13
N ASP A 264 -2.03 -41.35 0.57
CA ASP A 264 -3.43 -40.92 0.43
C ASP A 264 -4.27 -41.97 -0.28
N LYS A 265 -3.78 -42.50 -1.41
CA LYS A 265 -4.44 -43.58 -2.16
C LYS A 265 -4.61 -44.83 -1.30
N PHE A 266 -3.55 -45.25 -0.60
CA PHE A 266 -3.61 -46.39 0.30
C PHE A 266 -4.67 -46.21 1.41
N LEU A 267 -4.76 -45.03 2.02
CA LEU A 267 -5.74 -44.76 3.07
C LEU A 267 -7.17 -44.70 2.54
N GLN A 268 -7.36 -44.16 1.32
CA GLN A 268 -8.65 -44.17 0.63
C GLN A 268 -9.12 -45.59 0.33
N ASP A 269 -8.25 -46.44 -0.21
CA ASP A 269 -8.56 -47.85 -0.51
C ASP A 269 -8.96 -48.63 0.76
N LYS A 270 -8.39 -48.25 1.90
CA LYS A 270 -8.71 -48.84 3.22
C LYS A 270 -9.89 -48.18 3.94
N HIS A 271 -10.51 -47.16 3.35
CA HIS A 271 -11.61 -46.40 3.95
C HIS A 271 -11.23 -45.77 5.31
N LEU A 272 -9.99 -45.36 5.47
CA LEU A 272 -9.44 -44.80 6.73
C LEU A 272 -9.40 -43.26 6.73
N VAL A 273 -9.89 -42.64 5.67
CA VAL A 273 -10.02 -41.18 5.56
C VAL A 273 -11.50 -40.84 5.72
N GLU A 274 -11.87 -40.20 6.83
CA GLU A 274 -13.16 -39.50 6.90
C GLU A 274 -13.12 -38.34 5.90
N GLY A 275 -14.09 -38.34 4.98
CA GLY A 275 -14.15 -37.38 3.89
C GLY A 275 -14.21 -35.94 4.41
N GLN A 276 -13.14 -35.17 4.16
CA GLN A 276 -13.22 -33.72 4.10
C GLN A 276 -13.95 -33.34 2.82
N ASN A 277 -15.28 -33.36 2.86
CA ASN A 277 -16.11 -32.64 1.91
C ASN A 277 -16.03 -31.14 2.24
N ASP A 278 -14.97 -30.47 1.77
CA ASP A 278 -14.94 -29.01 1.69
C ASP A 278 -15.88 -28.58 0.56
N THR A 279 -17.18 -28.52 0.85
CA THR A 279 -18.15 -27.83 -0.02
C THR A 279 -17.84 -26.34 0.00
N ASN A 280 -17.09 -25.90 -1.00
CA ASN A 280 -16.90 -24.50 -1.36
C ASN A 280 -18.25 -23.80 -1.57
N LYS A 281 -18.74 -23.10 -0.55
CA LYS A 281 -19.66 -21.96 -0.73
C LYS A 281 -18.84 -20.69 -0.68
N SER A 282 -18.46 -20.22 -1.87
CA SER A 282 -17.97 -18.86 -2.08
C SER A 282 -19.13 -17.89 -1.85
N THR A 283 -19.26 -17.38 -0.63
CA THR A 283 -20.01 -16.15 -0.38
C THR A 283 -19.14 -14.99 -0.82
N LYS A 284 -19.39 -14.49 -2.03
CA LYS A 284 -18.89 -13.20 -2.48
C LYS A 284 -19.56 -12.10 -1.66
N THR A 285 -18.86 -11.57 -0.67
CA THR A 285 -19.11 -10.21 -0.16
C THR A 285 -18.34 -9.24 -1.03
N SER A 286 -18.95 -8.79 -2.12
CA SER A 286 -18.55 -7.55 -2.78
C SER A 286 -19.05 -6.40 -1.92
N VAL A 287 -18.12 -5.71 -1.26
CA VAL A 287 -18.39 -4.36 -0.74
C VAL A 287 -18.59 -3.47 -1.97
N ASP A 288 -19.82 -2.98 -2.14
CA ASP A 288 -20.22 -2.07 -3.20
C ASP A 288 -19.43 -0.75 -3.11
N ASP A 289 -18.44 -0.58 -3.99
CA ASP A 289 -18.02 0.74 -4.51
C ASP A 289 -18.35 0.82 -6.02
N HIS A 290 -19.45 0.17 -6.41
CA HIS A 290 -19.84 -0.03 -7.81
C HIS A 290 -20.23 1.28 -8.54
N GLY A 291 -20.45 2.39 -7.83
CA GLY A 291 -20.67 3.71 -8.42
C GLY A 291 -19.41 4.34 -9.00
N THR A 292 -18.32 4.35 -8.22
CA THR A 292 -17.10 5.08 -8.53
C THR A 292 -16.33 4.44 -9.71
N LEU A 293 -16.19 3.11 -9.74
CA LEU A 293 -15.47 2.42 -10.82
C LEU A 293 -16.19 2.54 -12.18
N ALA A 294 -17.51 2.39 -12.20
CA ALA A 294 -18.29 2.48 -13.43
C ALA A 294 -18.23 3.89 -14.05
N ASP A 295 -18.21 4.93 -13.22
CA ASP A 295 -18.10 6.31 -13.69
C ASP A 295 -16.68 6.64 -14.16
N ILE A 296 -15.65 6.12 -13.50
CA ILE A 296 -14.26 6.27 -13.95
C ILE A 296 -14.01 5.57 -15.29
N LEU A 297 -14.61 4.39 -15.51
CA LEU A 297 -14.49 3.68 -16.79
C LEU A 297 -15.13 4.43 -17.97
N LYS A 298 -16.03 5.39 -17.72
CA LYS A 298 -16.62 6.26 -18.75
C LYS A 298 -15.74 7.48 -19.08
N GLN A 299 -14.81 7.85 -18.20
CA GLN A 299 -13.93 8.99 -18.40
C GLN A 299 -12.80 8.66 -19.41
N PRO A 300 -12.22 9.67 -20.07
CA PRO A 300 -11.03 9.47 -20.88
C PRO A 300 -9.91 8.83 -20.05
N ARG A 301 -9.32 7.73 -20.52
CA ARG A 301 -8.29 6.97 -19.78
C ARG A 301 -7.00 7.76 -19.49
N HIS A 302 -6.84 8.94 -20.07
CA HIS A 302 -5.69 9.82 -19.86
C HIS A 302 -5.95 10.93 -18.84
N THR A 303 -7.15 11.01 -18.25
CA THR A 303 -7.46 12.01 -17.22
C THR A 303 -6.64 11.76 -15.96
N ILE A 304 -5.97 12.81 -15.48
CA ILE A 304 -5.19 12.82 -14.25
C ILE A 304 -6.03 13.41 -13.12
N TYR A 305 -6.02 12.76 -11.95
CA TYR A 305 -6.79 13.19 -10.80
C TYR A 305 -5.87 13.65 -9.68
N GLN A 306 -6.24 14.78 -9.06
CA GLN A 306 -5.53 15.36 -7.91
C GLN A 306 -5.42 14.35 -6.76
N ALA A 307 -6.55 13.69 -6.43
CA ALA A 307 -6.65 12.71 -5.35
C ALA A 307 -5.60 11.59 -5.45
N ASP A 308 -5.34 11.06 -6.66
CA ASP A 308 -4.37 9.98 -6.85
C ASP A 308 -2.94 10.44 -6.57
N MET A 309 -2.56 11.65 -7.00
CA MET A 309 -1.21 12.16 -6.74
C MET A 309 -1.00 12.49 -5.27
N GLU A 310 -2.02 13.04 -4.61
CA GLU A 310 -1.98 13.33 -3.17
C GLU A 310 -1.87 12.05 -2.34
N HIS A 311 -2.66 11.03 -2.65
CA HIS A 311 -2.59 9.75 -1.98
C HIS A 311 -1.23 9.08 -2.22
N ALA A 312 -0.69 9.14 -3.45
CA ALA A 312 0.65 8.63 -3.73
C ALA A 312 1.73 9.34 -2.90
N LEU A 313 1.67 10.67 -2.81
CA LEU A 313 2.59 11.47 -2.00
C LEU A 313 2.44 11.18 -0.50
N ARG A 314 1.21 11.05 0.00
CA ARG A 314 0.97 10.62 1.38
C ARG A 314 1.61 9.26 1.64
N TYR A 315 1.38 8.29 0.77
CA TYR A 315 1.92 6.94 0.91
C TYR A 315 3.47 6.93 0.87
N THR A 316 4.11 7.79 0.06
CA THR A 316 5.58 7.84 0.05
C THR A 316 6.14 8.32 1.39
N ILE A 317 5.53 9.34 1.99
CA ILE A 317 5.98 9.99 3.24
C ILE A 317 5.61 9.16 4.48
N PHE A 318 4.40 8.59 4.52
CA PHE A 318 3.91 7.91 5.72
C PHE A 318 4.14 6.39 5.73
N HIS A 319 4.46 5.77 4.59
CA HIS A 319 4.68 4.31 4.50
C HIS A 319 6.06 3.94 3.98
N GLU A 320 6.38 4.30 2.72
CA GLU A 320 7.55 3.75 2.02
C GLU A 320 8.89 4.21 2.59
N ILE A 321 9.02 5.52 2.84
CA ILE A 321 10.21 6.09 3.48
C ILE A 321 10.38 5.55 4.90
N PRO A 322 9.39 5.67 5.81
CA PRO A 322 9.54 5.26 7.19
C PRO A 322 9.65 3.74 7.40
N ALA A 323 9.25 2.90 6.43
CA ALA A 323 9.45 1.46 6.50
C ALA A 323 10.93 1.05 6.69
N LYS A 324 11.87 1.91 6.32
CA LYS A 324 13.30 1.70 6.59
C LYS A 324 13.61 2.12 8.03
N ALA A 325 14.01 1.17 8.86
CA ALA A 325 14.41 1.46 10.25
C ALA A 325 15.50 2.55 10.33
N THR A 326 16.58 2.39 9.56
CA THR A 326 17.67 3.37 9.48
C THR A 326 17.88 3.87 8.05
N ILE A 327 17.88 5.19 7.89
CA ILE A 327 18.06 5.92 6.63
C ILE A 327 19.39 6.68 6.70
N SER A 328 20.45 6.11 6.11
CA SER A 328 21.80 6.69 6.08
C SER A 328 22.45 6.54 4.71
N GLY A 329 23.56 7.25 4.48
CA GLY A 329 24.34 7.16 3.23
C GLY A 329 23.50 7.48 1.98
N GLU A 330 23.49 6.57 1.00
CA GLU A 330 22.73 6.74 -0.24
C GLU A 330 21.21 6.91 0.00
N LYS A 331 20.65 6.26 1.03
CA LYS A 331 19.22 6.38 1.35
C LYS A 331 18.87 7.79 1.83
N LEU A 332 19.74 8.38 2.67
CA LEU A 332 19.57 9.74 3.16
C LEU A 332 19.64 10.76 2.02
N LEU A 333 20.63 10.61 1.13
CA LEU A 333 20.73 11.44 -0.06
C LEU A 333 19.50 11.29 -0.97
N ALA A 334 18.99 10.06 -1.14
CA ALA A 334 17.80 9.79 -1.94
C ALA A 334 16.55 10.48 -1.38
N VAL A 335 16.30 10.42 -0.07
CA VAL A 335 15.13 11.10 0.53
C VAL A 335 15.28 12.61 0.49
N GLN A 336 16.48 13.15 0.71
CA GLN A 336 16.75 14.59 0.59
C GLN A 336 16.47 15.10 -0.82
N ARG A 337 16.96 14.41 -1.86
CA ARG A 337 16.67 14.75 -3.27
C ARG A 337 15.20 14.63 -3.60
N TYR A 338 14.54 13.57 -3.12
CA TYR A 338 13.10 13.38 -3.32
C TYR A 338 12.28 14.51 -2.71
N LEU A 339 12.56 14.89 -1.46
CA LEU A 339 11.87 16.00 -0.80
C LEU A 339 12.20 17.36 -1.42
N ALA A 340 13.42 17.56 -1.93
CA ALA A 340 13.79 18.78 -2.66
C ALA A 340 12.99 18.93 -3.96
N VAL A 341 12.82 17.84 -4.72
CA VAL A 341 11.99 17.82 -5.94
C VAL A 341 10.51 18.03 -5.59
N LEU A 342 10.02 17.38 -4.54
CA LEU A 342 8.64 17.59 -4.09
C LEU A 342 8.39 19.04 -3.66
N SER A 343 9.30 19.65 -2.90
CA SER A 343 9.19 21.04 -2.45
C SER A 343 8.92 22.01 -3.61
N ARG A 344 9.48 21.73 -4.79
CA ARG A 344 9.27 22.52 -6.00
C ARG A 344 8.01 22.14 -6.77
N TYR A 345 7.73 20.85 -6.92
CA TYR A 345 6.80 20.36 -7.95
C TYR A 345 5.58 19.58 -7.42
N ASN A 346 5.39 19.49 -6.11
CA ASN A 346 4.25 18.76 -5.55
C ASN A 346 2.90 19.44 -5.93
N PRO A 347 1.82 18.63 -6.06
CA PRO A 347 0.53 19.14 -6.46
C PRO A 347 -0.30 19.72 -5.29
N LEU A 348 0.23 19.75 -4.07
CA LEU A 348 -0.55 20.12 -2.88
C LEU A 348 -0.87 21.62 -2.83
N GLY A 349 -1.83 21.97 -1.96
CA GLY A 349 -2.13 23.35 -1.61
C GLY A 349 -1.10 24.02 -0.71
N GLU A 350 -1.46 25.18 -0.17
CA GLU A 350 -0.53 26.01 0.61
C GLU A 350 0.05 25.28 1.83
N ASN A 351 -0.82 24.69 2.66
CA ASN A 351 -0.38 23.92 3.83
C ASN A 351 0.45 22.70 3.44
N GLY A 352 0.11 22.04 2.33
CA GLY A 352 0.86 20.90 1.86
C GLY A 352 2.24 21.24 1.28
N ARG A 353 2.38 22.39 0.61
CA ARG A 353 3.71 22.89 0.21
C ARG A 353 4.57 23.19 1.44
N ARG A 354 4.00 23.88 2.44
CA ARG A 354 4.69 24.15 3.72
C ARG A 354 5.10 22.86 4.41
N PHE A 355 4.21 21.87 4.46
CA PHE A 355 4.51 20.55 5.02
C PHE A 355 5.72 19.88 4.34
N VAL A 356 5.73 19.85 3.00
CA VAL A 356 6.85 19.27 2.25
C VAL A 356 8.14 20.05 2.50
N ASP A 357 8.08 21.38 2.60
CA ASP A 357 9.23 22.22 2.94
C ASP A 357 9.77 21.94 4.34
N GLU A 358 8.90 21.79 5.34
CA GLU A 358 9.31 21.41 6.71
C GLU A 358 9.93 20.01 6.75
N MET A 359 9.33 19.05 6.05
CA MET A 359 9.89 17.69 5.93
C MET A 359 11.25 17.69 5.22
N LYS A 360 11.41 18.50 4.17
CA LYS A 360 12.70 18.71 3.50
C LYS A 360 13.72 19.30 4.48
N ASN A 361 13.39 20.38 5.17
CA ASN A 361 14.29 21.02 6.12
C ASN A 361 14.72 20.06 7.23
N PHE A 362 13.78 19.28 7.77
CA PHE A 362 14.06 18.23 8.74
C PHE A 362 15.01 17.15 8.20
N ALA A 363 14.81 16.67 6.97
CA ALA A 363 15.69 15.67 6.36
C ALA A 363 17.10 16.22 6.08
N TYR A 364 17.21 17.51 5.73
CA TYR A 364 18.49 18.19 5.52
C TYR A 364 19.22 18.50 6.83
N SER A 365 18.50 18.61 7.96
CA SER A 365 19.12 18.81 9.27
C SER A 365 19.76 17.52 9.83
N GLN A 366 19.55 16.37 9.18
CA GLN A 366 20.17 15.11 9.58
C GLN A 366 21.51 14.92 8.83
N ASN A 367 22.62 14.84 9.56
CA ASN A 367 23.96 14.77 8.97
C ASN A 367 24.43 13.34 8.63
N GLU A 368 24.08 12.35 9.45
CA GLU A 368 24.64 10.98 9.31
C GLU A 368 23.55 9.93 9.05
N SER A 369 22.48 9.98 9.84
CA SER A 369 21.37 9.04 9.72
C SER A 369 20.08 9.66 10.20
N LEU A 370 18.98 9.11 9.70
CA LEU A 370 17.61 9.43 10.08
C LEU A 370 16.93 8.13 10.47
N ASP A 371 16.29 8.13 11.63
CA ASP A 371 15.43 7.02 12.05
C ASP A 371 14.07 7.11 11.33
N GLY A 372 13.63 6.00 10.73
CA GLY A 372 12.38 5.98 9.97
C GLY A 372 11.15 6.22 10.84
N LYS A 373 11.16 5.80 12.10
CA LYS A 373 10.05 6.05 13.04
C LYS A 373 10.00 7.52 13.39
N LYS A 374 11.15 8.12 13.67
CA LYS A 374 11.23 9.56 13.92
C LYS A 374 10.77 10.38 12.70
N PHE A 375 11.12 9.95 11.48
CA PHE A 375 10.62 10.59 10.25
C PHE A 375 9.09 10.60 10.18
N GLN A 376 8.44 9.47 10.47
CA GLN A 376 6.99 9.36 10.45
C GLN A 376 6.34 10.18 11.57
N GLU A 377 6.88 10.13 12.79
CA GLU A 377 6.40 10.94 13.92
C GLU A 377 6.46 12.44 13.63
N THR A 378 7.58 12.90 13.04
CA THR A 378 7.73 14.29 12.59
C THR A 378 6.69 14.66 11.51
N ALA A 379 6.45 13.77 10.54
CA ALA A 379 5.43 14.00 9.51
C ALA A 379 4.02 14.12 10.12
N LEU A 380 3.67 13.25 11.07
CA LEU A 380 2.39 13.31 11.79
C LEU A 380 2.24 14.59 12.62
N GLU A 381 3.33 15.08 13.22
CA GLU A 381 3.34 16.34 13.97
C GLU A 381 3.11 17.56 13.06
N TYR A 382 3.75 17.59 11.88
CA TYR A 382 3.52 18.67 10.92
C TYR A 382 2.12 18.60 10.29
N GLU A 383 1.59 17.41 9.99
CA GLU A 383 0.21 17.24 9.54
C GLU A 383 -0.80 17.75 10.56
N LYS A 384 -0.58 17.46 11.83
CA LYS A 384 -1.44 17.95 12.90
C LYS A 384 -1.36 19.46 13.09
N SER A 385 -0.18 20.06 12.93
CA SER A 385 0.05 21.48 13.25
C SER A 385 -0.30 22.44 12.11
N LEU A 386 -0.11 22.04 10.85
CA LEU A 386 -0.37 22.88 9.68
C LEU A 386 -1.83 22.86 9.22
N GLY A 387 -2.65 21.95 9.79
CA GLY A 387 -4.02 21.71 9.34
C GLY A 387 -4.08 20.71 8.18
N PRO A 388 -5.24 20.58 7.50
CA PRO A 388 -5.38 19.60 6.42
C PRO A 388 -4.33 19.80 5.32
N ILE A 389 -3.55 18.76 5.06
CA ILE A 389 -2.50 18.73 4.01
C ILE A 389 -3.05 18.13 2.73
N PHE A 390 -3.71 16.97 2.89
CA PHE A 390 -4.26 16.18 1.81
C PHE A 390 -5.76 16.41 1.74
N SER A 391 -6.25 16.54 0.52
CA SER A 391 -7.63 16.79 0.19
C SER A 391 -8.42 15.51 -0.07
N SER A 392 -7.76 14.35 -0.19
CA SER A 392 -8.40 13.04 -0.40
C SER A 392 -7.59 11.89 0.18
N SER A 393 -8.27 10.82 0.60
CA SER A 393 -7.66 9.53 0.99
C SER A 393 -7.97 8.39 0.02
N LYS A 394 -8.53 8.66 -1.16
CA LYS A 394 -9.07 7.62 -2.06
C LYS A 394 -8.38 7.59 -3.41
N TRP A 395 -8.30 6.40 -3.99
CA TRP A 395 -7.91 6.24 -5.39
C TRP A 395 -9.11 6.48 -6.30
N ILE A 396 -8.93 7.33 -7.32
CA ILE A 396 -9.98 7.74 -8.25
C ILE A 396 -9.63 7.24 -9.65
N GLY A 397 -8.70 7.90 -10.35
CA GLY A 397 -8.17 7.44 -11.63
C GLY A 397 -7.32 6.19 -11.48
N CYS A 398 -6.71 5.98 -10.31
CA CYS A 398 -5.93 4.79 -9.97
C CYS A 398 -6.71 3.71 -9.23
N ILE A 399 -8.04 3.81 -9.18
CA ILE A 399 -8.92 2.79 -8.60
C ILE A 399 -8.72 1.43 -9.26
N ALA A 400 -8.82 0.38 -8.46
CA ALA A 400 -8.61 -1.00 -8.86
C ALA A 400 -9.95 -1.69 -9.14
N SER A 401 -10.04 -2.57 -10.14
CA SER A 401 -11.25 -3.39 -10.32
C SER A 401 -11.41 -4.46 -9.24
N LYS A 402 -10.28 -4.86 -8.64
CA LYS A 402 -10.18 -5.83 -7.56
C LYS A 402 -9.06 -5.43 -6.60
N PRO A 403 -9.14 -5.89 -5.35
CA PRO A 403 -8.10 -5.63 -4.36
C PRO A 403 -6.72 -6.10 -4.83
N GLY A 404 -5.67 -5.34 -4.47
CA GLY A 404 -4.30 -5.56 -4.91
C GLY A 404 -3.96 -5.03 -6.32
N TYR A 405 -4.93 -4.72 -7.19
CA TYR A 405 -4.58 -4.08 -8.47
C TYR A 405 -4.32 -2.57 -8.29
N ARG A 406 -3.57 -1.98 -9.23
CA ARG A 406 -3.37 -0.52 -9.39
C ARG A 406 -2.99 0.21 -8.09
N GLY A 407 -3.79 1.17 -7.63
CA GLY A 407 -3.57 1.95 -6.40
C GLY A 407 -2.24 2.71 -6.41
N TYR A 408 -1.45 2.53 -5.35
CA TYR A 408 -0.22 3.27 -5.11
C TYR A 408 0.73 3.32 -6.31
N THR A 409 0.98 2.19 -6.97
CA THR A 409 1.92 2.16 -8.10
C THR A 409 1.45 3.01 -9.29
N CYS A 410 0.15 3.07 -9.54
CA CYS A 410 -0.44 3.94 -10.57
C CYS A 410 -0.31 5.42 -10.18
N GLY A 411 -0.59 5.75 -8.92
CA GLY A 411 -0.44 7.10 -8.40
C GLY A 411 1.00 7.60 -8.42
N LEU A 412 1.96 6.72 -8.06
CA LEU A 412 3.39 7.05 -8.05
C LEU A 412 3.92 7.36 -9.46
N TRP A 413 3.55 6.56 -10.47
CA TRP A 413 3.87 6.89 -11.86
C TRP A 413 3.29 8.25 -12.26
N THR A 414 2.02 8.49 -11.93
CA THR A 414 1.33 9.75 -12.23
C THR A 414 2.01 10.95 -11.57
N LEU A 415 2.45 10.81 -10.32
CA LEU A 415 3.19 11.83 -9.59
C LEU A 415 4.52 12.16 -10.26
N PHE A 416 5.33 11.16 -10.63
CA PHE A 416 6.61 11.40 -11.30
C PHE A 416 6.46 12.00 -12.70
N HIS A 417 5.49 11.55 -13.51
CA HIS A 417 5.19 12.17 -14.80
C HIS A 417 4.80 13.64 -14.64
N SER A 418 3.93 13.94 -13.65
CA SER A 418 3.55 15.31 -13.35
C SER A 418 4.76 16.15 -12.95
N MET A 419 5.62 15.66 -12.05
CA MET A 419 6.82 16.39 -11.63
C MET A 419 7.81 16.61 -12.79
N THR A 420 7.98 15.66 -13.72
CA THR A 420 8.83 15.89 -14.90
C THR A 420 8.28 16.99 -15.80
N VAL A 421 6.96 17.07 -15.97
CA VAL A 421 6.32 18.15 -16.75
C VAL A 421 6.44 19.48 -16.04
N GLN A 422 6.18 19.53 -14.73
CA GLN A 422 6.33 20.75 -13.94
C GLN A 422 7.77 21.28 -13.96
N ALA A 423 8.78 20.42 -13.88
CA ALA A 423 10.18 20.82 -14.02
C ALA A 423 10.49 21.36 -15.43
N ALA A 424 9.94 20.73 -16.48
CA ALA A 424 10.11 21.19 -17.86
C ALA A 424 9.53 22.61 -18.08
N GLU A 425 8.41 22.92 -17.44
CA GLU A 425 7.76 24.24 -17.51
C GLU A 425 8.34 25.28 -16.52
N ASP A 426 9.15 24.86 -15.53
CA ASP A 426 9.78 25.78 -14.58
C ASP A 426 11.08 26.38 -15.16
N GLU A 427 11.06 27.66 -15.51
CA GLU A 427 12.23 28.40 -16.02
C GLU A 427 13.41 28.44 -15.04
N THR A 428 13.17 28.30 -13.73
CA THR A 428 14.21 28.29 -12.71
C THR A 428 14.90 26.92 -12.58
N ALA A 429 14.33 25.87 -13.16
CA ALA A 429 14.93 24.54 -13.20
C ALA A 429 16.07 24.48 -14.24
N THR A 430 17.30 24.25 -13.75
CA THR A 430 18.50 24.20 -14.59
C THR A 430 19.03 22.78 -14.83
N ASP A 431 18.78 21.84 -13.91
CA ASP A 431 19.21 20.45 -14.05
C ASP A 431 18.11 19.61 -14.74
N PRO A 432 18.33 19.14 -15.99
CA PRO A 432 17.35 18.33 -16.70
C PRO A 432 17.11 16.96 -16.05
N LEU A 433 18.01 16.52 -15.17
CA LEU A 433 17.93 15.21 -14.54
C LEU A 433 17.30 15.25 -13.14
N GLU A 434 17.04 16.42 -12.54
CA GLU A 434 16.72 16.53 -11.10
C GLU A 434 15.57 15.59 -10.66
N VAL A 435 14.49 15.51 -11.45
CA VAL A 435 13.33 14.65 -11.17
C VAL A 435 13.67 13.18 -11.40
N LEU A 436 14.38 12.85 -12.49
CA LEU A 436 14.76 11.48 -12.81
C LEU A 436 15.77 10.91 -11.80
N GLN A 437 16.69 11.73 -11.30
CA GLN A 437 17.65 11.34 -10.26
C GLN A 437 16.96 11.10 -8.93
N ALA A 438 16.03 11.99 -8.54
CA ALA A 438 15.23 11.81 -7.34
C ALA A 438 14.37 10.55 -7.44
N MET A 439 13.70 10.32 -8.57
CA MET A 439 12.96 9.09 -8.84
C MET A 439 13.85 7.86 -8.74
N HIS A 440 15.03 7.89 -9.39
CA HIS A 440 15.95 6.76 -9.38
C HIS A 440 16.44 6.42 -7.98
N GLY A 441 16.84 7.42 -7.19
CA GLY A 441 17.23 7.25 -5.79
C GLY A 441 16.08 6.74 -4.93
N TYR A 442 14.88 7.31 -5.10
CA TYR A 442 13.69 6.89 -4.37
C TYR A 442 13.31 5.43 -4.64
N ILE A 443 13.21 5.06 -5.92
CA ILE A 443 12.84 3.70 -6.33
C ILE A 443 13.88 2.67 -5.89
N LYS A 444 15.17 3.01 -5.94
CA LYS A 444 16.24 2.10 -5.49
C LYS A 444 16.17 1.81 -3.98
N ASN A 445 15.89 2.84 -3.18
CA ASN A 445 16.13 2.80 -1.74
C ASN A 445 14.86 2.57 -0.91
N PHE A 446 13.71 3.03 -1.37
CA PHE A 446 12.47 3.04 -0.60
C PHE A 446 11.41 2.11 -1.16
N PHE A 447 11.21 2.10 -2.49
CA PHE A 447 10.12 1.37 -3.14
C PHE A 447 10.05 -0.12 -2.75
N GLY A 448 8.94 -0.52 -2.12
CA GLY A 448 8.82 -1.79 -1.43
C GLY A 448 8.85 -3.03 -2.34
N CYS A 449 8.44 -2.91 -3.60
CA CYS A 449 8.57 -4.01 -4.57
C CYS A 449 10.02 -4.11 -5.08
N THR A 450 10.83 -4.97 -4.47
CA THR A 450 12.25 -5.12 -4.81
C THR A 450 12.48 -5.60 -6.24
N ASP A 451 11.66 -6.54 -6.73
CA ASP A 451 11.66 -6.98 -8.13
C ASP A 451 11.36 -5.83 -9.10
N CYS A 452 10.37 -5.01 -8.78
CA CYS A 452 10.01 -3.84 -9.59
C CYS A 452 11.13 -2.79 -9.58
N ALA A 453 11.73 -2.54 -8.41
CA ALA A 453 12.85 -1.63 -8.25
C ALA A 453 14.06 -2.10 -9.07
N ALA A 454 14.44 -3.37 -8.96
CA ALA A 454 15.54 -3.96 -9.73
C ALA A 454 15.33 -3.82 -11.25
N HIS A 455 14.10 -4.10 -11.72
CA HIS A 455 13.73 -3.89 -13.11
C HIS A 455 13.82 -2.42 -13.54
N PHE A 456 13.38 -1.48 -12.69
CA PHE A 456 13.50 -0.05 -12.97
C PHE A 456 14.98 0.38 -13.06
N GLN A 457 15.83 -0.07 -12.14
CA GLN A 457 17.27 0.23 -12.15
C GLN A 457 17.94 -0.30 -13.43
N SER A 458 17.63 -1.55 -13.82
CA SER A 458 18.11 -2.15 -15.07
C SER A 458 17.63 -1.37 -16.30
N MET A 459 16.35 -0.97 -16.31
CA MET A 459 15.78 -0.16 -17.37
C MET A 459 16.44 1.23 -17.44
N ALA A 460 16.70 1.87 -16.30
CA ALA A 460 17.35 3.17 -16.23
C ALA A 460 18.75 3.15 -16.87
N ALA A 461 19.53 2.11 -16.58
CA ALA A 461 20.83 1.89 -17.21
C ALA A 461 20.70 1.61 -18.71
N ARG A 462 19.83 0.67 -19.10
CA ARG A 462 19.62 0.27 -20.50
C ARG A 462 19.13 1.41 -21.39
N LEU A 463 18.23 2.24 -20.88
CA LEU A 463 17.69 3.41 -21.56
C LEU A 463 18.55 4.67 -21.37
N LYS A 464 19.77 4.54 -20.83
CA LYS A 464 20.75 5.61 -20.68
C LYS A 464 20.16 6.87 -20.02
N MET A 465 19.45 6.69 -18.90
CA MET A 465 18.79 7.79 -18.16
C MET A 465 19.73 8.97 -17.90
N TRP A 466 20.99 8.69 -17.56
CA TRP A 466 22.02 9.69 -17.25
C TRP A 466 22.51 10.49 -18.46
N ASN A 467 22.08 10.14 -19.69
CA ASN A 467 22.43 10.85 -20.92
C ASN A 467 21.33 11.83 -21.37
N VAL A 468 20.25 12.00 -20.59
CA VAL A 468 19.20 12.97 -20.89
C VAL A 468 19.76 14.39 -20.71
N THR A 469 19.62 15.22 -21.75
CA THR A 469 20.27 16.55 -21.83
C THR A 469 19.32 17.73 -21.70
N SER A 470 18.01 17.52 -21.84
CA SER A 470 17.00 18.58 -21.73
C SER A 470 15.83 18.15 -20.84
N LYS A 471 15.10 19.14 -20.31
CA LYS A 471 13.94 18.88 -19.43
C LYS A 471 12.80 18.22 -20.20
N ASP A 472 12.61 18.58 -21.46
CA ASP A 472 11.63 17.94 -22.36
C ASP A 472 12.02 16.49 -22.69
N ASP A 473 13.33 16.22 -22.88
CA ASP A 473 13.83 14.85 -23.03
C ASP A 473 13.61 14.02 -21.76
N ALA A 474 13.62 14.63 -20.57
CA ALA A 474 13.33 13.93 -19.33
C ALA A 474 11.87 13.45 -19.27
N VAL A 475 10.92 14.29 -19.71
CA VAL A 475 9.50 13.93 -19.87
C VAL A 475 9.36 12.75 -20.85
N LEU A 476 9.99 12.86 -22.03
CA LEU A 476 9.94 11.81 -23.04
C LEU A 476 10.65 10.53 -22.60
N TRP A 477 11.74 10.63 -21.84
CA TRP A 477 12.45 9.49 -21.31
C TRP A 477 11.55 8.69 -20.35
N LEU A 478 10.91 9.38 -19.41
CA LEU A 478 10.03 8.74 -18.43
C LEU A 478 8.81 8.11 -19.10
N TRP A 479 8.23 8.78 -20.10
CA TRP A 479 7.15 8.25 -20.93
C TRP A 479 7.56 6.96 -21.66
N ASN A 480 8.71 6.97 -22.34
CA ASN A 480 9.22 5.80 -23.04
C ASN A 480 9.50 4.64 -22.06
N ALA A 481 10.13 4.93 -20.93
CA ALA A 481 10.40 3.97 -19.87
C ALA A 481 9.10 3.33 -19.35
N HIS A 482 8.06 4.12 -19.10
CA HIS A 482 6.76 3.63 -18.65
C HIS A 482 6.09 2.74 -19.73
N ASN A 483 6.20 3.09 -21.01
CA ASN A 483 5.70 2.26 -22.11
C ASN A 483 6.43 0.93 -22.27
N GLN A 484 7.74 0.87 -21.99
CA GLN A 484 8.48 -0.39 -21.93
C GLN A 484 7.97 -1.29 -20.81
N VAL A 485 7.63 -0.71 -19.64
CA VAL A 485 6.98 -1.45 -18.55
C VAL A 485 5.60 -1.94 -18.96
N ASN A 486 4.79 -1.11 -19.63
CA ASN A 486 3.47 -1.50 -20.13
C ASN A 486 3.57 -2.66 -21.13
N LYS A 487 4.54 -2.61 -22.06
CA LYS A 487 4.77 -3.68 -23.05
C LYS A 487 5.09 -5.01 -22.36
N ARG A 488 5.93 -4.98 -21.32
CA ARG A 488 6.32 -6.18 -20.56
C ARG A 488 5.16 -6.73 -19.72
N LEU A 489 4.35 -5.86 -19.13
CA LEU A 489 3.28 -6.26 -18.21
C LEU A 489 1.93 -6.56 -18.90
N ALA A 490 1.82 -6.35 -20.21
CA ALA A 490 0.62 -6.71 -20.97
C ALA A 490 0.40 -8.23 -20.90
N GLY A 491 -0.78 -8.65 -20.44
CA GLY A 491 -1.12 -10.06 -20.21
C GLY A 491 -0.48 -10.70 -18.97
N ASP A 492 0.30 -9.97 -18.18
CA ASP A 492 0.85 -10.47 -16.92
C ASP A 492 -0.28 -10.67 -15.89
N PRO A 493 -0.24 -11.68 -14.99
CA PRO A 493 -1.27 -11.88 -13.96
C PRO A 493 -1.52 -10.65 -13.06
N THR A 494 -0.55 -9.73 -13.01
CA THR A 494 -0.67 -8.46 -12.29
C THR A 494 -1.47 -7.38 -13.02
N GLU A 495 -1.80 -7.58 -14.30
CA GLU A 495 -2.59 -6.65 -15.11
C GLU A 495 -4.05 -6.63 -14.69
N ASP A 496 -4.57 -5.44 -14.38
CA ASP A 496 -5.98 -5.27 -14.04
C ASP A 496 -6.83 -5.50 -15.30
N PRO A 497 -7.75 -6.48 -15.32
CA PRO A 497 -8.56 -6.77 -16.50
C PRO A 497 -9.42 -5.58 -16.96
N ALA A 498 -9.80 -4.67 -16.06
CA ALA A 498 -10.56 -3.47 -16.42
C ALA A 498 -9.66 -2.36 -17.01
N PHE A 499 -8.35 -2.44 -16.77
CA PHE A 499 -7.35 -1.44 -17.20
C PHE A 499 -6.15 -2.13 -17.87
N PRO A 500 -6.35 -2.73 -19.06
CA PRO A 500 -5.26 -3.40 -19.78
C PRO A 500 -4.14 -2.42 -20.12
N LYS A 501 -2.90 -2.90 -20.02
CA LYS A 501 -1.68 -2.19 -20.39
C LYS A 501 -1.70 -1.94 -21.88
N ILE A 502 -1.55 -0.67 -22.23
CA ILE A 502 -1.43 -0.22 -23.61
C ILE A 502 -0.14 0.54 -23.80
N GLN A 503 0.29 0.66 -25.04
CA GLN A 503 1.24 1.67 -25.44
C GLN A 503 0.54 3.02 -25.44
N PHE A 504 0.87 3.87 -24.47
CA PHE A 504 0.22 5.13 -24.15
C PHE A 504 0.92 6.32 -24.85
N PRO A 505 0.19 7.33 -25.35
CA PRO A 505 -1.27 7.43 -25.39
C PRO A 505 -1.90 6.48 -26.41
N SER A 506 -3.16 6.12 -26.17
CA SER A 506 -3.96 5.39 -27.16
C SER A 506 -4.19 6.26 -28.41
N ILE A 507 -4.42 5.63 -29.56
CA ILE A 507 -4.77 6.36 -30.80
C ILE A 507 -6.01 7.24 -30.63
N ASN A 508 -6.96 6.83 -29.79
CA ASN A 508 -8.17 7.62 -29.50
C ASN A 508 -7.87 8.81 -28.59
N SER A 509 -6.84 8.73 -27.75
CA SER A 509 -6.43 9.83 -26.85
C SER A 509 -5.61 10.88 -27.58
N CYS A 510 -4.72 10.44 -28.49
CA CYS A 510 -3.87 11.33 -29.28
C CYS A 510 -3.60 10.70 -30.65
N PRO A 511 -4.42 11.00 -31.67
CA PRO A 511 -4.19 10.52 -33.04
C PRO A 511 -2.89 11.08 -33.62
N ALA A 512 -2.57 12.36 -33.36
CA ALA A 512 -1.39 13.05 -33.88
C ALA A 512 -0.07 12.50 -33.32
N CYS A 513 -0.09 11.81 -32.17
CA CYS A 513 1.09 11.22 -31.56
C CYS A 513 1.70 10.05 -32.36
N ARG A 514 1.09 9.61 -33.47
CA ARG A 514 1.52 8.47 -34.26
C ARG A 514 1.59 8.88 -35.73
N HIS A 515 2.71 8.58 -36.39
CA HIS A 515 2.82 8.82 -37.83
C HIS A 515 1.89 7.89 -38.63
N GLU A 516 1.42 8.35 -39.80
CA GLU A 516 0.38 7.70 -40.61
C GLU A 516 0.66 6.24 -41.00
N HIS A 517 1.94 5.82 -41.06
CA HIS A 517 2.33 4.45 -41.41
C HIS A 517 2.26 3.45 -40.24
N SER A 518 1.89 3.89 -39.03
CA SER A 518 1.64 3.00 -37.90
C SER A 518 0.35 2.19 -38.11
N THR A 519 0.44 1.08 -38.84
CA THR A 519 -0.68 0.15 -39.00
C THR A 519 -1.08 -0.46 -37.66
N LYS A 520 -2.37 -0.81 -37.52
CA LYS A 520 -2.96 -1.46 -36.32
C LYS A 520 -2.29 -2.78 -35.90
N HIS A 521 -1.34 -3.33 -36.68
CA HIS A 521 -0.74 -4.66 -36.50
C HIS A 521 0.80 -4.66 -36.45
N SER A 522 1.45 -3.49 -36.47
CA SER A 522 2.89 -3.41 -36.20
C SER A 522 3.17 -3.47 -34.69
N ASN A 523 4.06 -4.36 -34.26
CA ASN A 523 4.54 -4.43 -32.86
C ASN A 523 5.44 -3.24 -32.46
N ASP A 524 5.79 -2.39 -33.43
CA ASP A 524 6.59 -1.18 -33.24
C ASP A 524 5.77 0.03 -33.71
N ILE A 525 5.44 0.91 -32.77
CA ILE A 525 4.66 2.12 -33.03
C ILE A 525 5.64 3.21 -33.40
N ASP A 526 5.43 3.82 -34.56
CA ASP A 526 6.19 5.00 -34.97
C ASP A 526 5.54 6.25 -34.35
N TRP A 527 6.23 6.82 -33.36
CA TRP A 527 5.74 7.92 -32.53
C TRP A 527 6.20 9.27 -33.05
N ASP A 528 5.27 10.22 -33.16
CA ASP A 528 5.60 11.64 -33.25
C ASP A 528 5.90 12.16 -31.84
N LYS A 529 7.20 12.31 -31.52
CA LYS A 529 7.64 12.72 -30.19
C LYS A 529 7.27 14.17 -29.84
N VAL A 530 7.07 15.03 -30.85
CA VAL A 530 6.69 16.42 -30.62
C VAL A 530 5.24 16.46 -30.14
N GLU A 531 4.36 15.75 -30.83
CA GLU A 531 2.94 15.62 -30.46
C GLU A 531 2.77 14.87 -29.14
N VAL A 532 3.57 13.82 -28.89
CA VAL A 532 3.60 13.13 -27.59
C VAL A 532 3.99 14.09 -26.46
N LEU A 533 5.05 14.88 -26.63
CA LEU A 533 5.49 15.84 -25.63
C LEU A 533 4.39 16.87 -25.32
N GLN A 534 3.77 17.45 -26.35
CA GLN A 534 2.68 18.40 -26.19
C GLN A 534 1.48 17.76 -25.47
N PHE A 535 1.12 16.53 -25.84
CA PHE A 535 0.06 15.78 -25.18
C PHE A 535 0.35 15.56 -23.69
N LEU A 536 1.58 15.13 -23.35
CA LEU A 536 1.99 14.90 -21.96
C LEU A 536 1.97 16.20 -21.14
N LYS A 537 2.51 17.28 -21.69
CA LYS A 537 2.46 18.61 -21.07
C LYS A 537 1.02 19.07 -20.84
N ASN A 538 0.12 18.78 -21.77
CA ASN A 538 -1.29 19.14 -21.65
C ASN A 538 -2.02 18.35 -20.56
N ILE A 539 -1.88 17.01 -20.50
CA ILE A 539 -2.63 16.21 -19.50
C ILE A 539 -2.10 16.38 -18.07
N HIS A 540 -0.83 16.75 -17.91
CA HIS A 540 -0.20 17.02 -16.62
C HIS A 540 -0.23 18.51 -16.24
N ASN A 541 -0.79 19.36 -17.10
CA ASN A 541 -0.95 20.77 -16.78
C ASN A 541 -1.88 20.93 -15.55
N PRO A 542 -1.50 21.69 -14.50
CA PRO A 542 -2.31 21.89 -13.29
C PRO A 542 -3.74 22.39 -13.54
N GLN A 543 -4.00 23.05 -14.66
CA GLN A 543 -5.33 23.50 -15.06
C GLN A 543 -6.22 22.37 -15.61
N ASN A 544 -5.63 21.29 -16.12
CA ASN A 544 -6.33 20.14 -16.70
C ASN A 544 -6.46 18.96 -15.73
N ILE A 545 -5.84 19.05 -14.55
CA ILE A 545 -5.94 18.04 -13.49
C ILE A 545 -7.35 18.08 -12.90
N SER A 546 -8.00 16.92 -12.89
CA SER A 546 -9.34 16.74 -12.34
C SER A 546 -9.33 16.83 -10.82
N ARG A 547 -10.27 17.60 -10.27
CA ARG A 547 -10.56 17.67 -8.82
C ARG A 547 -11.65 16.70 -8.39
N TYR A 548 -12.15 15.86 -9.30
CA TYR A 548 -13.14 14.84 -8.96
C TYR A 548 -12.56 13.85 -7.93
N GLY A 549 -13.33 13.54 -6.89
CA GLY A 549 -12.92 12.65 -5.79
C GLY A 549 -12.06 13.31 -4.71
N VAL A 550 -11.94 14.64 -4.74
CA VAL A 550 -11.39 15.45 -3.63
C VAL A 550 -12.47 15.62 -2.55
N ASP A 551 -12.13 15.32 -1.30
CA ASP A 551 -13.02 15.44 -0.13
C ASP A 551 -13.11 16.90 0.39
N ASP A 552 -12.02 17.67 0.29
CA ASP A 552 -11.97 19.08 0.70
C ASP A 552 -11.23 19.98 -0.31
N GLU A 553 -12.00 20.66 -1.17
CA GLU A 553 -11.45 21.59 -2.16
C GLU A 553 -10.78 22.84 -1.55
N SER A 554 -11.07 23.17 -0.29
CA SER A 554 -10.49 24.36 0.36
C SER A 554 -8.99 24.22 0.61
N VAL A 555 -8.51 22.97 0.69
CA VAL A 555 -7.11 22.61 0.88
C VAL A 555 -6.32 22.78 -0.42
N LEU A 556 -6.98 22.76 -1.58
CA LEU A 556 -6.31 22.83 -2.88
C LEU A 556 -5.90 24.25 -3.27
N PRO A 557 -4.90 24.40 -4.15
CA PRO A 557 -4.58 25.69 -4.76
C PRO A 557 -5.83 26.30 -5.42
N GLU A 558 -5.98 27.62 -5.39
CA GLU A 558 -7.12 28.25 -6.08
C GLU A 558 -7.04 28.04 -7.60
N THR A 559 -8.17 27.77 -8.25
CA THR A 559 -8.21 27.70 -9.71
C THR A 559 -8.03 29.10 -10.31
N PRO A 560 -7.43 29.23 -11.51
CA PRO A 560 -7.37 30.50 -12.23
C PRO A 560 -8.75 31.15 -12.43
N ALA A 561 -9.81 30.36 -12.59
CA ALA A 561 -11.18 30.86 -12.67
C ALA A 561 -11.64 31.53 -11.36
N LYS A 562 -11.32 30.92 -10.21
CA LYS A 562 -11.64 31.47 -8.87
C LYS A 562 -10.79 32.71 -8.55
N MET A 563 -9.51 32.71 -8.94
CA MET A 563 -8.65 33.88 -8.86
C MET A 563 -9.13 35.03 -9.76
N ARG A 564 -9.55 34.72 -11.01
CA ARG A 564 -10.14 35.72 -11.93
C ARG A 564 -11.46 36.27 -11.38
N SER A 565 -12.32 35.43 -10.81
CA SER A 565 -13.57 35.87 -10.16
C SER A 565 -13.30 36.78 -8.96
N LYS A 566 -12.36 36.43 -8.06
CA LYS A 566 -11.92 37.31 -6.97
C LYS A 566 -11.35 38.63 -7.47
N ARG A 567 -10.55 38.60 -8.54
CA ARG A 567 -9.99 39.81 -9.17
C ARG A 567 -11.07 40.68 -9.81
N MET A 568 -12.13 40.07 -10.36
CA MET A 568 -13.31 40.77 -10.89
C MET A 568 -14.10 41.43 -9.76
N ILE A 569 -14.31 40.75 -8.64
CA ILE A 569 -14.97 41.31 -7.44
C ILE A 569 -14.12 42.45 -6.83
N GLY A 570 -12.80 42.29 -6.77
CA GLY A 570 -11.86 43.33 -6.31
C GLY A 570 -11.73 44.52 -7.26
N SER A 571 -12.01 44.36 -8.56
CA SER A 571 -12.02 45.48 -9.51
C SER A 571 -13.35 46.23 -9.57
N VAL A 572 -14.42 45.70 -8.96
CA VAL A 572 -15.72 46.40 -8.85
C VAL A 572 -15.69 47.44 -7.72
N PHE A 573 -14.78 47.32 -6.75
CA PHE A 573 -14.55 48.34 -5.73
C PHE A 573 -13.05 48.56 -5.57
N SER A 574 -12.47 49.43 -6.41
CA SER A 574 -11.11 49.89 -6.16
C SER A 574 -11.10 50.74 -4.88
N ASP A 575 -10.03 50.66 -4.09
CA ASP A 575 -9.83 51.49 -2.90
C ASP A 575 -9.87 53.00 -3.26
N MET A 576 -9.62 53.32 -4.53
CA MET A 576 -9.75 54.67 -5.11
C MET A 576 -11.22 55.10 -5.29
N ASP A 577 -12.11 54.20 -5.72
CA ASP A 577 -13.55 54.47 -5.88
C ASP A 577 -14.23 54.68 -4.52
N MET A 578 -13.82 53.91 -3.50
CA MET A 578 -14.33 54.07 -2.14
C MET A 578 -13.87 55.40 -1.52
N ARG A 579 -12.62 55.81 -1.75
CA ARG A 579 -12.12 57.13 -1.33
C ARG A 579 -12.83 58.27 -2.08
N MET A 580 -12.99 58.15 -3.40
CA MET A 580 -13.75 59.12 -4.21
C MET A 580 -15.21 59.24 -3.76
N GLY A 581 -15.85 58.11 -3.43
CA GLY A 581 -17.20 58.08 -2.87
C GLY A 581 -17.30 58.81 -1.52
N ILE A 582 -16.33 58.62 -0.64
CA ILE A 582 -16.26 59.33 0.65
C ILE A 582 -16.04 60.83 0.44
N PHE A 583 -15.16 61.24 -0.49
CA PHE A 583 -14.95 62.66 -0.81
C PHE A 583 -16.22 63.31 -1.38
N LEU A 584 -16.90 62.65 -2.31
CA LEU A 584 -18.19 63.11 -2.86
C LEU A 584 -19.26 63.22 -1.77
N TYR A 585 -19.32 62.25 -0.86
CA TYR A 585 -20.27 62.27 0.25
C TYR A 585 -20.01 63.45 1.20
N ILE A 586 -18.75 63.67 1.60
CA ILE A 586 -18.35 64.82 2.44
C ILE A 586 -18.64 66.14 1.73
N PHE A 587 -18.37 66.22 0.42
CA PHE A 587 -18.67 67.40 -0.38
C PHE A 587 -20.17 67.69 -0.45
N CYS A 588 -21.00 66.67 -0.68
CA CYS A 588 -22.46 66.79 -0.69
C CYS A 588 -23.01 67.25 0.66
N VAL A 589 -22.50 66.69 1.76
CA VAL A 589 -22.87 67.13 3.13
C VAL A 589 -22.44 68.59 3.37
N GLY A 590 -21.24 68.97 2.94
CA GLY A 590 -20.75 70.35 3.01
C GLY A 590 -21.64 71.33 2.22
N MET A 591 -22.02 70.95 1.00
CA MET A 591 -22.93 71.73 0.15
C MET A 591 -24.33 71.86 0.76
N MET A 592 -24.85 70.79 1.39
CA MET A 592 -26.10 70.83 2.16
C MET A 592 -26.02 71.83 3.32
N PHE A 593 -24.92 71.84 4.07
CA PHE A 593 -24.70 72.81 5.15
C PHE A 593 -24.63 74.25 4.63
N VAL A 594 -23.96 74.49 3.49
CA VAL A 594 -23.91 75.81 2.85
C VAL A 594 -25.29 76.24 2.37
N ALA A 595 -26.05 75.34 1.74
CA ALA A 595 -27.42 75.60 1.28
C ALA A 595 -28.34 75.95 2.46
N VAL A 596 -28.29 75.19 3.55
CA VAL A 596 -29.05 75.48 4.79
C VAL A 596 -28.65 76.84 5.36
N LYS A 597 -27.35 77.16 5.41
CA LYS A 597 -26.86 78.45 5.92
C LYS A 597 -27.28 79.63 5.04
N LEU A 598 -27.33 79.46 3.72
CA LEU A 598 -27.84 80.45 2.78
C LEU A 598 -29.36 80.62 2.87
N PHE A 599 -30.09 79.54 3.12
CA PHE A 599 -31.54 79.58 3.32
C PHE A 599 -31.91 80.29 4.64
N LEU A 600 -31.18 79.99 5.73
CA LEU A 600 -31.33 80.65 7.02
C LEU A 600 -30.91 82.14 6.99
N ARG A 601 -29.96 82.53 6.12
CA ARG A 601 -29.59 83.94 5.90
C ARG A 601 -30.59 84.74 5.07
N LYS A 602 -31.47 84.09 4.30
CA LYS A 602 -32.50 84.77 3.49
C LYS A 602 -33.79 85.09 4.24
N GLY A 603 -33.96 84.60 5.47
CA GLY A 603 -35.11 84.92 6.31
C GLY A 603 -34.87 86.12 7.21
N TYR A 604 -34.88 87.35 6.68
CA TYR A 604 -35.33 88.58 7.39
C TYR A 604 -35.27 89.79 6.42
N ARG A 605 -36.24 89.91 5.53
CA ARG A 605 -36.67 91.21 5.00
C ARG A 605 -38.15 91.39 5.34
N LYS A 606 -38.42 92.16 6.41
CA LYS A 606 -39.77 92.61 6.77
C LYS A 606 -40.34 93.43 5.61
N LYS A 607 -41.46 93.01 5.04
CA LYS A 607 -42.34 93.92 4.29
C LYS A 607 -43.13 94.75 5.31
N PRO A 608 -43.20 96.09 5.18
CA PRO A 608 -43.98 96.92 6.09
C PRO A 608 -45.48 96.77 5.81
N TYR A 609 -46.27 96.63 6.87
CA TYR A 609 -47.72 96.74 6.82
C TYR A 609 -48.12 98.21 6.73
N MET A 610 -49.00 98.54 5.77
CA MET A 610 -49.81 99.76 5.80
C MET A 610 -51.04 99.52 6.68
N HIS A 611 -51.25 100.39 7.67
CA HIS A 611 -52.56 100.64 8.24
C HIS A 611 -52.80 102.16 8.24
N GLY A 612 -53.94 102.57 7.69
CA GLY A 612 -54.32 103.96 7.51
C GLY A 612 -55.16 104.52 8.66
N MET A 613 -55.18 105.86 8.74
CA MET A 613 -56.20 106.77 9.28
C MET A 613 -55.45 108.10 9.51
N LEU A 614 -55.65 109.18 8.76
CA LEU A 614 -56.77 110.13 8.64
C LEU A 614 -56.28 111.14 7.57
N GLY A 615 -57.06 111.87 6.78
CA GLY A 615 -58.36 112.47 6.95
C GLY A 615 -58.43 113.58 5.87
N LYS A 616 -59.66 113.97 5.52
CA LYS A 616 -59.94 115.06 4.58
C LYS A 616 -59.21 116.36 4.94
N VAL A 617 -59.01 117.15 3.87
CA VAL A 617 -58.65 118.58 3.74
C VAL A 617 -57.19 118.82 3.41
#